data_AF-A0A533U6P7-F1
#
_entry.id   AF-A0A533U6P7-F1
#
_cell.length_a   1.000
_cell.length_b   1.000
_cell.length_c   1.000
_cell.angle_alpha   90.00
_cell.angle_beta   90.00
_cell.angle_gamma   90.00
#
_symmetry.space_group_name_H-M   'P 1'
#
loop_
_entity.id
_entity.type
_entity.pdbx_description
1 polymer ?
#
loop_
_entity_poly.entity_id
_entity_poly.type
_entity_poly.pdbx_seq_one_letter_code
_entity_poly.pdbx_strand_id
1 'polypeptide(L)'
;MVGHATIEWVYVGVVIALLTWVGAESWNVERLVEHVPPDAETIKVIAQQWFWSFEHEDGKKETGQLHVKQGVPYKFELISKDVIHDFNVPDYTILMDAVPGRVNVVWNLFDTPGEYRIQCREYCGFGHATMKAKLFVEPFSQTAEAAAAAATSPAAESQNATSNATAGQTPATPVQSAGPPGKPLTILQGASVQGSPNFDPDTLTVKKGDKITVTNKDTLPHTVTSGTGPADPNN
;
A
#
# COMPACT_ATOMS: atom_id res chain seq x y z
N MET A 1 -22.28 39.55 53.44
CA MET A 1 -23.14 38.53 52.81
C MET A 1 -23.04 38.73 51.31
N VAL A 2 -22.51 37.76 50.58
CA VAL A 2 -22.53 37.80 49.11
C VAL A 2 -23.97 37.53 48.69
N GLY A 3 -24.58 38.45 47.94
CA GLY A 3 -25.95 38.28 47.45
C GLY A 3 -26.02 37.15 46.42
N HIS A 4 -27.17 36.49 46.30
CA HIS A 4 -27.39 35.40 45.35
C HIS A 4 -26.97 35.75 43.91
N ALA A 5 -27.22 36.99 43.48
CA ALA A 5 -26.83 37.50 42.17
C ALA A 5 -25.32 37.37 41.87
N THR A 6 -24.43 37.54 42.86
CA THR A 6 -22.99 37.41 42.62
C THR A 6 -22.60 35.97 42.32
N ILE A 7 -23.21 35.00 43.02
CA ILE A 7 -22.94 33.57 42.81
C ILE A 7 -23.48 33.12 41.45
N GLU A 8 -24.65 33.60 41.05
CA GLU A 8 -25.25 33.32 39.74
C GLU A 8 -24.35 33.79 38.58
N TRP A 9 -23.84 35.03 38.65
CA TRP A 9 -22.92 35.54 37.62
C TRP A 9 -21.57 34.84 37.60
N VAL A 10 -21.05 34.41 38.76
CA VAL A 10 -19.85 33.55 38.82
C VAL A 10 -20.11 32.22 38.12
N TYR A 11 -21.24 31.56 38.39
CA TYR A 11 -21.60 30.31 37.72
C TYR A 11 -21.72 30.48 36.20
N VAL A 12 -22.45 31.51 35.75
CA VAL A 12 -22.58 31.82 34.32
C VAL A 12 -21.21 32.06 33.69
N GLY A 13 -20.35 32.86 34.34
CA GLY A 13 -18.99 33.12 33.86
C GLY A 13 -18.15 31.84 33.74
N VAL A 14 -18.23 30.93 34.71
CA VAL A 14 -17.52 29.64 34.67
C VAL A 14 -18.03 28.76 33.53
N VAL A 15 -19.34 28.66 33.32
CA VAL A 15 -19.92 27.87 32.23
C VAL A 15 -19.50 28.44 30.87
N ILE A 16 -19.55 29.76 30.71
CA ILE A 16 -19.10 30.41 29.47
C ILE A 16 -17.61 30.16 29.23
N ALA A 17 -16.76 30.31 30.25
CA ALA A 17 -15.33 30.05 30.14
C ALA A 17 -15.04 28.57 29.76
N LEU A 18 -15.76 27.63 30.37
CA LEU A 18 -15.64 26.21 30.03
C LEU A 18 -16.04 25.93 28.58
N LEU A 19 -17.22 26.42 28.15
CA LEU A 19 -17.73 26.18 26.80
C LEU A 19 -16.88 26.84 25.72
N THR A 20 -16.35 28.04 25.99
CA THR A 20 -15.42 28.72 25.07
C THR A 20 -14.11 27.96 24.95
N TRP A 21 -13.58 27.42 26.05
CA TRP A 21 -12.39 26.58 26.02
C TRP A 21 -12.62 25.27 25.24
N VAL A 22 -13.70 24.55 25.55
CA VAL A 22 -14.06 23.32 24.81
C VAL A 22 -14.28 23.61 23.33
N GLY A 23 -14.97 24.70 22.98
CA GLY A 23 -15.18 25.10 21.59
C GLY A 23 -13.89 25.42 20.85
N ALA A 24 -12.95 26.10 21.51
CA ALA A 24 -11.64 26.40 20.92
C ALA A 24 -10.81 25.13 20.67
N GLU A 25 -10.84 24.17 21.61
CA GLU A 25 -10.14 22.89 21.44
C GLU A 25 -10.78 22.04 20.33
N SER A 26 -12.11 21.94 20.30
CA SER A 26 -12.85 21.24 19.24
C SER A 26 -12.54 21.80 17.86
N TRP A 27 -12.47 23.13 17.72
CA TRP A 27 -12.11 23.78 16.45
C TRP A 27 -10.71 23.39 15.95
N ASN A 28 -9.75 23.27 16.87
CA ASN A 28 -8.39 22.83 16.52
C ASN A 28 -8.39 21.39 15.99
N VAL A 29 -9.16 20.50 16.63
CA VAL A 29 -9.30 19.10 16.22
C VAL A 29 -10.03 18.98 14.89
N GLU A 30 -11.15 19.68 14.72
CA GLU A 30 -11.94 19.70 13.48
C GLU A 30 -11.07 20.12 12.29
N ARG A 31 -10.29 21.19 12.44
CA ARG A 31 -9.36 21.64 11.39
C ARG A 31 -8.32 20.57 11.02
N LEU A 32 -7.85 19.79 11.98
CA LEU A 32 -6.92 18.68 11.71
C LEU A 32 -7.63 17.55 10.96
N VAL A 33 -8.85 17.21 11.34
CA VAL A 33 -9.64 16.12 10.73
C VAL A 33 -10.16 16.49 9.34
N GLU A 34 -10.47 17.76 9.07
CA GLU A 34 -10.97 18.19 7.75
C GLU A 34 -9.84 18.45 6.74
N HIS A 35 -8.63 18.74 7.21
CA HIS A 35 -7.52 19.05 6.32
C HIS A 35 -6.85 17.77 5.78
N VAL A 36 -7.30 17.35 4.61
CA VAL A 36 -6.72 16.21 3.89
C VAL A 36 -5.25 16.49 3.53
N PRO A 37 -4.30 15.60 3.88
CA PRO A 37 -2.91 15.70 3.44
C PRO A 37 -2.80 15.74 1.90
N PRO A 38 -1.90 16.57 1.32
CA PRO A 38 -1.78 16.74 -0.12
C PRO A 38 -1.23 15.50 -0.85
N ASP A 39 -0.54 14.62 -0.13
CA ASP A 39 0.03 13.35 -0.58
C ASP A 39 -0.91 12.15 -0.35
N ALA A 40 -2.17 12.40 0.01
CA ALA A 40 -3.15 11.34 0.26
C ALA A 40 -3.59 10.64 -1.03
N GLU A 41 -3.53 9.30 -1.03
CA GLU A 41 -4.03 8.46 -2.12
C GLU A 41 -5.57 8.44 -2.08
N THR A 42 -6.22 8.72 -3.23
CA THR A 42 -7.68 8.71 -3.31
C THR A 42 -8.23 7.29 -3.50
N ILE A 43 -9.21 6.92 -2.70
CA ILE A 43 -10.01 5.71 -2.89
C ILE A 43 -11.46 6.12 -3.06
N LYS A 44 -12.07 5.77 -4.19
CA LYS A 44 -13.51 5.91 -4.37
C LYS A 44 -14.22 4.77 -3.65
N VAL A 45 -15.04 5.12 -2.68
CA VAL A 45 -15.89 4.20 -1.93
C VAL A 45 -17.29 4.26 -2.50
N ILE A 46 -17.73 3.15 -3.09
CA ILE A 46 -18.99 3.06 -3.80
C ILE A 46 -19.94 2.18 -3.00
N ALA A 47 -20.97 2.80 -2.44
CA ALA A 47 -22.04 2.13 -1.73
C ALA A 47 -23.16 1.71 -2.68
N GLN A 48 -23.68 0.49 -2.48
CA GLN A 48 -24.88 -0.02 -3.10
C GLN A 48 -25.50 -1.11 -2.22
N GLN A 49 -26.81 -1.32 -2.29
CA GLN A 49 -27.52 -2.35 -1.54
C GLN A 49 -27.01 -3.75 -1.95
N TRP A 50 -26.37 -4.54 -1.09
CA TRP A 50 -25.85 -4.26 0.26
C TRP A 50 -24.39 -4.65 0.36
N PHE A 51 -23.55 -4.02 -0.45
CA PHE A 51 -22.12 -4.27 -0.51
C PHE A 51 -21.32 -3.00 -0.83
N TRP A 52 -20.04 -3.07 -0.51
CA TRP A 52 -19.07 -2.00 -0.75
C TRP A 52 -18.16 -2.38 -1.91
N SER A 53 -17.93 -1.44 -2.82
CA SER A 53 -16.88 -1.52 -3.83
C SER A 53 -15.89 -0.38 -3.66
N PHE A 54 -14.63 -0.66 -3.93
CA PHE A 54 -13.52 0.27 -3.77
C PHE A 54 -12.78 0.39 -5.10
N GLU A 55 -12.43 1.60 -5.50
CA GLU A 55 -11.61 1.87 -6.69
C GLU A 55 -10.46 2.79 -6.28
N HIS A 56 -9.24 2.27 -6.41
CA HIS A 56 -7.99 2.96 -6.14
C HIS A 56 -7.60 3.86 -7.32
N GLU A 57 -6.70 4.83 -7.09
CA GLU A 57 -6.18 5.72 -8.14
C GLU A 57 -5.45 4.98 -9.28
N ASP A 58 -4.79 3.86 -8.96
CA ASP A 58 -4.10 3.00 -9.93
C ASP A 58 -5.05 2.18 -10.82
N GLY A 59 -6.37 2.29 -10.58
CA GLY A 59 -7.42 1.57 -11.29
C GLY A 59 -7.76 0.19 -10.71
N LYS A 60 -7.08 -0.25 -9.64
CA LYS A 60 -7.41 -1.48 -8.92
C LYS A 60 -8.81 -1.35 -8.33
N LYS A 61 -9.64 -2.38 -8.54
CA LYS A 61 -11.00 -2.45 -8.01
C LYS A 61 -11.14 -3.63 -7.06
N GLU A 62 -11.73 -3.38 -5.91
CA GLU A 62 -11.96 -4.37 -4.87
C GLU A 62 -13.43 -4.34 -4.46
N THR A 63 -13.96 -5.45 -3.94
CA THR A 63 -15.35 -5.54 -3.52
C THR A 63 -15.47 -6.41 -2.29
N GLY A 64 -16.16 -5.91 -1.27
CA GLY A 64 -16.28 -6.55 0.05
C GLY A 64 -14.99 -6.57 0.88
N GLN A 65 -13.87 -6.13 0.32
CA GLN A 65 -12.57 -6.01 0.96
C GLN A 65 -11.85 -4.80 0.41
N LEU A 66 -11.06 -4.13 1.24
CA LEU A 66 -10.24 -2.99 0.90
C LEU A 66 -8.83 -3.24 1.45
N HIS A 67 -7.80 -3.17 0.60
CA HIS A 67 -6.41 -3.27 1.02
C HIS A 67 -5.76 -1.88 0.98
N VAL A 68 -5.11 -1.50 2.07
CA VAL A 68 -4.38 -0.24 2.22
C VAL A 68 -3.02 -0.51 2.85
N LYS A 69 -2.09 0.42 2.71
CA LYS A 69 -0.75 0.32 3.31
C LYS A 69 -0.68 1.10 4.60
N GLN A 70 0.06 0.56 5.57
CA GLN A 70 0.40 1.28 6.78
C GLN A 70 1.21 2.53 6.46
N GLY A 71 0.91 3.65 7.12
CA GLY A 71 1.68 4.89 7.02
C GLY A 71 1.39 5.74 5.78
N VAL A 72 0.49 5.30 4.90
CA VAL A 72 0.02 6.09 3.75
C VAL A 72 -1.30 6.80 4.12
N PRO A 73 -1.40 8.12 3.91
CA PRO A 73 -2.67 8.82 4.08
C PRO A 73 -3.62 8.47 2.93
N TYR A 74 -4.87 8.17 3.26
CA TYR A 74 -5.91 7.84 2.27
C TYR A 74 -7.06 8.83 2.36
N LYS A 75 -7.44 9.38 1.21
CA LYS A 75 -8.65 10.20 1.04
C LYS A 75 -9.75 9.33 0.44
N PHE A 76 -10.83 9.12 1.19
CA PHE A 76 -12.00 8.38 0.74
C PHE A 76 -13.01 9.32 0.11
N GLU A 77 -13.38 9.05 -1.15
CA GLU A 77 -14.47 9.73 -1.86
C GLU A 77 -15.70 8.82 -1.88
N LEU A 78 -16.69 9.14 -1.06
CA LEU A 78 -17.87 8.33 -0.82
C LEU A 78 -19.00 8.74 -1.75
N ILE A 79 -19.51 7.77 -2.50
CA ILE A 79 -20.70 7.91 -3.33
C ILE A 79 -21.66 6.76 -3.06
N SER A 80 -22.95 7.01 -3.26
CA SER A 80 -23.97 5.96 -3.30
C SER A 80 -24.64 5.88 -4.66
N LYS A 81 -24.94 4.65 -5.09
CA LYS A 81 -25.68 4.36 -6.33
C LYS A 81 -27.19 4.27 -6.14
N ASP A 82 -27.69 4.18 -4.91
CA ASP A 82 -29.10 3.91 -4.64
C ASP A 82 -29.68 4.75 -3.49
N VAL A 83 -29.48 4.33 -2.24
CA VAL A 83 -29.99 4.96 -1.02
C VAL A 83 -28.85 5.53 -0.18
N ILE A 84 -29.15 6.22 0.91
CA ILE A 84 -28.09 6.66 1.82
C ILE A 84 -27.50 5.43 2.52
N HIS A 85 -26.18 5.38 2.58
CA HIS A 85 -25.41 4.47 3.43
C HIS A 85 -24.46 5.30 4.28
N ASP A 86 -23.83 4.69 5.26
CA ASP A 86 -22.75 5.32 6.03
C ASP A 86 -21.55 4.37 6.04
N PHE A 87 -20.41 4.85 5.60
CA PHE A 87 -19.17 4.09 5.61
C PHE A 87 -18.48 4.25 6.97
N ASN A 88 -18.44 3.16 7.72
CA ASN A 88 -17.84 3.17 9.04
C ASN A 88 -16.70 2.17 9.20
N VAL A 89 -15.56 2.68 9.67
CA VAL A 89 -14.42 1.90 10.17
C VAL A 89 -14.17 2.34 11.62
N PRO A 90 -14.80 1.69 12.60
CA PRO A 90 -14.86 2.22 13.96
C PRO A 90 -13.53 2.20 14.69
N ASP A 91 -12.65 1.26 14.39
CA ASP A 91 -11.28 1.21 14.95
C ASP A 91 -10.45 2.45 14.55
N TYR A 92 -10.84 3.11 13.46
CA TYR A 92 -10.21 4.32 12.92
C TYR A 92 -11.12 5.55 13.02
N THR A 93 -12.24 5.46 13.75
CA THR A 93 -13.22 6.55 13.91
C THR A 93 -13.74 7.15 12.60
N ILE A 94 -13.66 6.40 11.49
CA ILE A 94 -14.22 6.83 10.22
C ILE A 94 -15.72 6.65 10.29
N LEU A 95 -16.47 7.72 10.05
CA LEU A 95 -17.92 7.73 9.98
C LEU A 95 -18.32 8.83 8.98
N MET A 96 -18.80 8.43 7.81
CA MET A 96 -19.18 9.38 6.77
C MET A 96 -20.26 8.79 5.88
N ASP A 97 -21.30 9.58 5.62
CA ASP A 97 -22.41 9.17 4.76
C ASP A 97 -21.97 9.05 3.30
N ALA A 98 -22.40 7.98 2.64
CA ALA A 98 -22.44 7.87 1.19
C ALA A 98 -23.85 8.25 0.72
N VAL A 99 -23.98 9.47 0.18
CA VAL A 99 -25.27 10.06 -0.21
C VAL A 99 -25.43 10.02 -1.73
N PRO A 100 -26.56 9.53 -2.27
CA PRO A 100 -26.81 9.55 -3.71
C PRO A 100 -26.70 10.98 -4.29
N GLY A 101 -25.96 11.13 -5.38
CA GLY A 101 -25.78 12.42 -6.06
C GLY A 101 -24.79 13.39 -5.39
N ARG A 102 -24.09 12.97 -4.34
CA ARG A 102 -23.03 13.75 -3.68
C ARG A 102 -21.75 12.91 -3.55
N VAL A 103 -20.60 13.56 -3.62
CA VAL A 103 -19.33 13.00 -3.18
C VAL A 103 -19.02 13.57 -1.80
N ASN A 104 -19.06 12.74 -0.78
CA ASN A 104 -18.57 13.11 0.55
C ASN A 104 -17.12 12.66 0.68
N VAL A 105 -16.34 13.37 1.49
CA VAL A 105 -14.92 13.10 1.66
C VAL A 105 -14.60 12.93 3.14
N VAL A 106 -13.83 11.90 3.44
CA VAL A 106 -13.17 11.70 4.73
C VAL A 106 -11.76 11.18 4.45
N TRP A 107 -10.80 11.47 5.30
CA TRP A 107 -9.46 10.93 5.15
C TRP A 107 -8.99 10.27 6.45
N ASN A 108 -8.04 9.36 6.34
CA ASN A 108 -7.39 8.79 7.51
C ASN A 108 -5.98 8.27 7.20
N LEU A 109 -5.21 8.01 8.25
CA LEU A 109 -3.93 7.34 8.23
C LEU A 109 -4.04 6.03 9.01
N PHE A 110 -3.62 4.93 8.40
CA PHE A 110 -3.63 3.62 9.06
C PHE A 110 -2.24 3.33 9.64
N ASP A 111 -2.13 3.31 10.96
CA ASP A 111 -0.85 3.21 11.67
C ASP A 111 -0.52 1.79 12.14
N THR A 112 -1.52 0.91 12.19
CA THR A 112 -1.40 -0.43 12.77
C THR A 112 -1.81 -1.48 11.72
N PRO A 113 -0.90 -2.38 11.31
CA PRO A 113 -1.22 -3.47 10.40
C PRO A 113 -2.23 -4.43 11.02
N GLY A 114 -3.17 -4.93 10.20
CA GLY A 114 -4.20 -5.83 10.69
C GLY A 114 -5.43 -5.92 9.79
N GLU A 115 -6.40 -6.72 10.24
CA GLU A 115 -7.73 -6.80 9.65
C GLU A 115 -8.72 -6.02 10.53
N TYR A 116 -9.45 -5.11 9.90
CA TYR A 116 -10.47 -4.27 10.52
C TYR A 116 -11.80 -4.43 9.80
N ARG A 117 -12.89 -4.08 10.48
CA ARG A 117 -14.23 -4.19 9.92
C ARG A 117 -14.69 -2.87 9.31
N ILE A 118 -15.31 -2.99 8.14
CA ILE A 118 -16.10 -1.95 7.52
C ILE A 118 -17.57 -2.35 7.68
N GLN A 119 -18.43 -1.41 8.08
CA GLN A 119 -19.86 -1.66 8.22
C GLN A 119 -20.69 -0.47 7.75
N CYS A 120 -21.93 -0.74 7.36
CA CYS A 120 -22.92 0.31 7.16
C CYS A 120 -23.51 0.77 8.51
N ARG A 121 -23.53 2.07 8.83
CA ARG A 121 -24.22 2.60 10.04
C ARG A 121 -25.43 3.48 9.78
N GLU A 122 -25.86 3.60 8.52
CA GLU A 122 -27.11 4.24 8.14
C GLU A 122 -28.08 3.19 7.64
N TYR A 123 -29.34 3.21 8.10
CA TYR A 123 -30.29 2.17 7.76
C TYR A 123 -30.62 2.20 6.26
N CYS A 124 -30.07 1.24 5.52
CA CYS A 124 -30.14 1.20 4.06
C CYS A 124 -31.02 0.06 3.51
N GLY A 125 -31.93 -0.48 4.32
CA GLY A 125 -32.92 -1.51 3.93
C GLY A 125 -32.62 -2.92 4.43
N PHE A 126 -33.22 -3.93 3.79
CA PHE A 126 -33.28 -5.31 4.29
C PHE A 126 -31.90 -5.93 4.61
N GLY A 127 -30.91 -5.76 3.73
CA GLY A 127 -29.56 -6.29 3.92
C GLY A 127 -28.62 -5.40 4.76
N HIS A 128 -29.13 -4.34 5.41
CA HIS A 128 -28.32 -3.37 6.15
C HIS A 128 -27.41 -4.04 7.20
N ALA A 129 -27.94 -4.95 8.01
CA ALA A 129 -27.17 -5.63 9.07
C ALA A 129 -26.02 -6.51 8.54
N THR A 130 -26.12 -6.95 7.28
CA THR A 130 -25.12 -7.79 6.60
C THR A 130 -24.21 -7.00 5.67
N MET A 131 -24.44 -5.70 5.50
CA MET A 131 -23.64 -4.82 4.65
C MET A 131 -22.30 -4.50 5.32
N LYS A 132 -21.36 -5.45 5.20
CA LYS A 132 -20.03 -5.41 5.81
C LYS A 132 -18.96 -5.62 4.74
N ALA A 133 -17.78 -5.08 5.01
CA ALA A 133 -16.57 -5.35 4.27
C ALA A 133 -15.39 -5.50 5.25
N LYS A 134 -14.24 -5.91 4.74
CA LYS A 134 -12.99 -5.97 5.52
C LYS A 134 -12.01 -4.92 5.04
N LEU A 135 -11.28 -4.31 5.96
CA LEU A 135 -10.14 -3.46 5.69
C LEU A 135 -8.88 -4.23 6.09
N PHE A 136 -7.94 -4.39 5.17
CA PHE A 136 -6.63 -4.98 5.43
C PHE A 136 -5.60 -3.87 5.37
N VAL A 137 -4.94 -3.63 6.50
CA VAL A 137 -3.80 -2.72 6.59
C VAL A 137 -2.53 -3.58 6.45
N GLU A 138 -1.90 -3.47 5.29
CA GLU A 138 -0.66 -4.16 4.99
C GLU A 138 0.51 -3.48 5.72
N PRO A 139 1.45 -4.25 6.29
CA PRO A 139 2.60 -3.69 6.96
C PRO A 139 3.48 -2.91 5.99
N PHE A 140 4.06 -1.81 6.46
CA PHE A 140 5.00 -1.01 5.68
C PHE A 140 6.17 -1.89 5.20
N SER A 141 6.38 -1.95 3.88
CA SER A 141 7.49 -2.68 3.26
C SER A 141 8.37 -1.73 2.48
N GLN A 142 9.54 -1.45 3.04
CA GLN A 142 10.52 -0.50 2.50
C GLN A 142 11.00 -0.88 1.08
N THR A 143 10.99 -2.17 0.73
CA THR A 143 11.32 -2.66 -0.61
C THR A 143 10.19 -2.49 -1.62
N ALA A 144 8.93 -2.63 -1.19
CA ALA A 144 7.76 -2.43 -2.06
C ALA A 144 7.55 -0.95 -2.40
N GLU A 145 7.88 -0.05 -1.47
CA GLU A 145 7.77 1.40 -1.68
C GLU A 145 8.86 1.93 -2.60
N ALA A 146 10.09 1.43 -2.47
CA ALA A 146 11.18 1.73 -3.39
C ALA A 146 10.89 1.24 -4.83
N ALA A 147 10.23 0.08 -4.98
CA ALA A 147 9.80 -0.44 -6.27
C ALA A 147 8.64 0.39 -6.87
N ALA A 148 7.69 0.84 -6.05
CA ALA A 148 6.59 1.70 -6.48
C ALA A 148 7.08 3.10 -6.90
N ALA A 149 7.98 3.71 -6.11
CA ALA A 149 8.58 5.01 -6.40
C ALA A 149 9.45 5.01 -7.69
N ALA A 150 10.11 3.88 -7.97
CA ALA A 150 10.87 3.70 -9.21
C ALA A 150 9.97 3.63 -10.46
N ALA A 151 8.70 3.25 -10.32
CA ALA A 151 7.74 3.17 -11.41
C ALA A 151 7.08 4.53 -11.76
N THR A 152 7.19 5.55 -10.90
CA THR A 152 6.48 6.84 -11.05
C THR A 152 7.39 8.01 -11.48
N SER A 153 8.69 7.81 -11.70
CA SER A 153 9.58 8.88 -12.18
C SER A 153 9.50 9.05 -13.71
N PRO A 154 9.17 10.24 -14.25
CA PRO A 154 9.27 10.50 -15.68
C PRO A 154 10.74 10.55 -16.11
N ALA A 155 11.08 9.74 -17.11
CA ALA A 155 12.43 9.65 -17.67
C ALA A 155 12.90 11.02 -18.17
N ALA A 156 13.99 11.52 -17.56
CA ALA A 156 14.72 12.67 -18.06
C ALA A 156 15.36 12.32 -19.42
N GLU A 157 15.15 13.25 -20.34
CA GLU A 157 15.52 13.28 -21.74
C GLU A 157 17.03 13.05 -21.96
N SER A 158 17.40 12.00 -22.70
CA SER A 158 18.79 11.73 -23.10
C SER A 158 19.09 12.43 -24.43
N GLN A 159 19.88 13.50 -24.37
CA GLN A 159 20.46 14.14 -25.55
C GLN A 159 21.55 13.25 -26.20
N ASN A 160 21.51 13.33 -27.53
CA ASN A 160 22.34 12.70 -28.54
C ASN A 160 23.84 13.05 -28.41
N ALA A 161 24.73 12.06 -28.55
CA ALA A 161 26.12 12.30 -28.94
C ALA A 161 26.64 11.14 -29.82
N THR A 162 26.86 11.49 -31.07
CA THR A 162 27.43 10.70 -32.17
C THR A 162 28.91 10.40 -31.92
N SER A 163 29.38 9.20 -32.24
CA SER A 163 30.68 9.03 -32.92
C SER A 163 30.80 7.64 -33.55
N ASN A 164 31.59 7.61 -34.61
CA ASN A 164 31.57 6.74 -35.76
C ASN A 164 32.75 5.74 -35.74
N ALA A 165 32.73 4.78 -36.66
CA ALA A 165 33.81 3.91 -37.17
C ALA A 165 33.90 2.47 -36.61
N THR A 166 34.27 1.41 -37.35
CA THR A 166 34.38 1.05 -38.78
C THR A 166 34.89 -0.41 -38.81
N ALA A 167 34.29 -1.28 -39.66
CA ALA A 167 34.79 -2.57 -40.24
C ALA A 167 35.40 -3.66 -39.32
N GLY A 168 35.22 -4.97 -39.50
CA GLY A 168 34.60 -5.78 -40.55
C GLY A 168 35.02 -7.26 -40.39
N GLN A 169 34.29 -8.14 -41.10
CA GLN A 169 34.65 -9.51 -41.57
C GLN A 169 34.48 -10.76 -40.66
N THR A 170 33.57 -11.62 -41.14
CA THR A 170 33.26 -13.07 -40.92
C THR A 170 34.34 -13.99 -41.57
N PRO A 171 34.27 -15.36 -41.61
CA PRO A 171 33.36 -16.37 -41.00
C PRO A 171 34.00 -17.71 -40.50
N ALA A 172 33.20 -18.56 -39.81
CA ALA A 172 33.02 -20.03 -40.03
C ALA A 172 32.93 -20.93 -38.77
N THR A 173 31.88 -21.78 -38.74
CA THR A 173 31.61 -22.97 -37.89
C THR A 173 32.00 -24.25 -38.67
N PRO A 174 31.92 -25.53 -38.17
CA PRO A 174 31.46 -26.08 -36.88
C PRO A 174 32.33 -27.23 -36.27
N VAL A 175 32.00 -27.72 -35.05
CA VAL A 175 31.93 -29.15 -34.60
C VAL A 175 31.90 -29.24 -33.06
N GLN A 176 30.96 -30.01 -32.51
CA GLN A 176 30.82 -30.38 -31.09
C GLN A 176 31.66 -31.62 -30.72
N SER A 177 32.32 -31.62 -29.56
CA SER A 177 32.48 -32.79 -28.67
C SER A 177 33.20 -32.42 -27.35
N ALA A 178 32.63 -32.91 -26.23
CA ALA A 178 33.17 -33.07 -24.87
C ALA A 178 33.88 -31.87 -24.19
N GLY A 179 33.24 -31.29 -23.16
CA GLY A 179 33.82 -30.23 -22.31
C GLY A 179 33.92 -30.61 -20.82
N PRO A 180 34.82 -29.96 -20.04
CA PRO A 180 35.29 -30.37 -18.70
C PRO A 180 34.25 -30.20 -17.58
N PRO A 181 34.48 -30.69 -16.34
CA PRO A 181 33.50 -30.59 -15.26
C PRO A 181 33.26 -29.12 -14.91
N GLY A 182 31.99 -28.76 -14.84
CA GLY A 182 31.54 -27.39 -14.58
C GLY A 182 31.83 -26.92 -13.15
N LYS A 183 31.89 -25.60 -12.95
CA LYS A 183 32.05 -25.00 -11.62
C LYS A 183 30.83 -25.36 -10.75
N PRO A 184 30.99 -25.94 -9.53
CA PRO A 184 29.86 -26.44 -8.75
C PRO A 184 29.11 -25.30 -8.04
N LEU A 185 27.77 -25.35 -8.08
CA LEU A 185 26.85 -24.52 -7.30
C LEU A 185 26.03 -25.44 -6.37
N THR A 186 26.08 -25.22 -5.06
CA THR A 186 25.38 -26.06 -4.08
C THR A 186 24.36 -25.23 -3.30
N ILE A 187 23.10 -25.68 -3.28
CA ILE A 187 22.04 -25.11 -2.44
C ILE A 187 22.07 -25.84 -1.11
N LEU A 188 22.29 -25.11 -0.01
CA LEU A 188 22.47 -25.68 1.32
C LEU A 188 21.14 -25.96 2.02
N GLN A 189 21.16 -26.87 2.99
CA GLN A 189 19.99 -27.18 3.81
C GLN A 189 19.51 -25.95 4.58
N GLY A 190 18.20 -25.70 4.56
CA GLY A 190 17.60 -24.53 5.19
C GLY A 190 17.65 -23.24 4.36
N ALA A 191 18.02 -23.32 3.08
CA ALA A 191 17.95 -22.19 2.14
C ALA A 191 16.51 -21.76 1.82
N SER A 192 15.52 -22.61 2.10
CA SER A 192 14.09 -22.31 1.94
C SER A 192 13.44 -21.60 3.13
N VAL A 193 14.16 -21.34 4.23
CA VAL A 193 13.61 -20.74 5.46
C VAL A 193 14.06 -19.30 5.64
N GLN A 194 13.12 -18.35 5.59
CA GLN A 194 13.40 -16.92 5.77
C GLN A 194 13.96 -16.65 7.17
N GLY A 195 15.16 -16.07 7.25
CA GLY A 195 15.93 -15.88 8.50
C GLY A 195 17.03 -16.91 8.75
N SER A 196 17.14 -17.94 7.92
CA SER A 196 18.32 -18.83 7.89
C SER A 196 19.53 -18.07 7.33
N PRO A 197 20.74 -18.26 7.88
CA PRO A 197 21.97 -17.71 7.30
C PRO A 197 22.22 -18.14 5.85
N ASN A 198 21.57 -19.22 5.41
CA ASN A 198 21.69 -19.79 4.07
C ASN A 198 20.55 -19.37 3.12
N PHE A 199 19.61 -18.51 3.57
CA PHE A 199 18.48 -18.05 2.74
C PHE A 199 18.93 -17.11 1.61
N ASP A 200 19.94 -16.29 1.87
CA ASP A 200 20.62 -15.48 0.85
C ASP A 200 21.95 -16.15 0.45
N PRO A 201 22.03 -16.84 -0.69
CA PRO A 201 23.26 -17.52 -1.09
C PRO A 201 24.30 -16.55 -1.66
N ASP A 202 25.58 -16.92 -1.54
CA ASP A 202 26.69 -16.22 -2.20
C ASP A 202 26.53 -16.25 -3.73
N THR A 203 26.77 -15.12 -4.38
CA THR A 203 26.68 -15.01 -5.84
C THR A 203 27.87 -15.68 -6.53
N LEU A 204 27.60 -16.52 -7.54
CA LEU A 204 28.64 -17.20 -8.32
C LEU A 204 28.85 -16.49 -9.67
N THR A 205 29.95 -15.73 -9.81
CA THR A 205 30.35 -15.19 -11.11
C THR A 205 30.99 -16.28 -11.97
N VAL A 206 30.43 -16.48 -13.16
CA VAL A 206 30.93 -17.40 -14.20
C VAL A 206 31.04 -16.65 -15.54
N LYS A 207 31.85 -17.16 -16.46
CA LYS A 207 31.93 -16.60 -17.80
C LYS A 207 30.84 -17.21 -18.68
N LYS A 208 30.33 -16.43 -19.63
CA LYS A 208 29.35 -16.93 -20.63
C LYS A 208 29.97 -18.12 -21.39
N GLY A 209 29.35 -19.29 -21.27
CA GLY A 209 29.82 -20.54 -21.87
C GLY A 209 30.37 -21.58 -20.87
N ASP A 210 30.54 -21.21 -19.60
CA ASP A 210 30.91 -22.18 -18.56
C ASP A 210 29.76 -23.15 -18.29
N LYS A 211 30.05 -24.45 -18.15
CA LYS A 211 29.09 -25.41 -17.62
C LYS A 211 29.01 -25.23 -16.10
N ILE A 212 27.79 -25.25 -15.55
CA ILE A 212 27.53 -25.18 -14.11
C ILE A 212 26.85 -26.47 -13.69
N THR A 213 27.29 -27.06 -12.57
CA THR A 213 26.62 -28.22 -11.98
C THR A 213 25.92 -27.78 -10.70
N VAL A 214 24.59 -27.81 -10.71
CA VAL A 214 23.76 -27.43 -9.56
C VAL A 214 23.42 -28.67 -8.73
N THR A 215 23.69 -28.63 -7.43
CA THR A 215 23.31 -29.68 -6.48
C THR A 215 22.40 -29.10 -5.40
N ASN A 216 21.17 -29.61 -5.29
CA ASN A 216 20.25 -29.22 -4.22
C ASN A 216 20.40 -30.17 -3.02
N LYS A 217 20.82 -29.65 -1.86
CA LYS A 217 20.87 -30.39 -0.58
C LYS A 217 19.74 -30.00 0.38
N ASP A 218 18.83 -29.14 -0.03
CA ASP A 218 17.65 -28.76 0.75
C ASP A 218 16.48 -29.71 0.53
N THR A 219 15.48 -29.66 1.41
CA THR A 219 14.30 -30.55 1.34
C THR A 219 13.22 -30.06 0.39
N LEU A 220 13.28 -28.80 -0.04
CA LEU A 220 12.31 -28.17 -0.93
C LEU A 220 12.92 -27.90 -2.33
N PRO A 221 12.08 -27.84 -3.39
CA PRO A 221 12.54 -27.51 -4.73
C PRO A 221 12.97 -26.05 -4.83
N HIS A 222 14.02 -25.80 -5.61
CA HIS A 222 14.62 -24.48 -5.80
C HIS A 222 14.79 -24.18 -7.29
N THR A 223 14.66 -22.90 -7.65
CA THR A 223 14.91 -22.39 -9.00
C THR A 223 16.23 -21.65 -9.03
N VAL A 224 17.10 -21.96 -9.99
CA VAL A 224 18.34 -21.22 -10.23
C VAL A 224 18.13 -20.29 -11.42
N THR A 225 18.39 -18.99 -11.21
CA THR A 225 18.39 -17.98 -12.26
C THR A 225 19.82 -17.49 -12.49
N SER A 226 20.14 -17.12 -13.73
CA SER A 226 21.41 -16.48 -14.08
C SER A 226 21.15 -15.07 -14.59
N GLY A 227 22.01 -14.12 -14.26
CA GLY A 227 21.93 -12.75 -14.74
C GLY A 227 23.32 -12.17 -15.01
N THR A 228 23.39 -11.11 -15.82
CA THR A 228 24.68 -10.53 -16.29
C THR A 228 25.14 -9.29 -15.50
N GLY A 229 24.46 -8.92 -14.41
CA GLY A 229 24.78 -7.75 -13.60
C GLY A 229 23.71 -7.44 -12.54
N PRO A 230 23.90 -6.38 -11.71
CA PRO A 230 23.50 -6.36 -10.28
C PRO A 230 21.99 -6.42 -9.93
N ALA A 231 21.09 -6.49 -10.91
CA ALA A 231 19.64 -6.51 -10.69
C ALA A 231 18.85 -7.23 -11.81
N ASP A 232 19.46 -8.15 -12.53
CA ASP A 232 18.87 -8.71 -13.75
C ASP A 232 17.79 -9.81 -13.50
N PRO A 233 16.52 -9.62 -13.93
CA PRO A 233 15.50 -10.65 -13.90
C PRO A 233 15.35 -11.44 -15.22
N ASN A 234 16.14 -11.18 -16.29
CA ASN A 234 16.45 -12.05 -17.46
C ASN A 234 17.09 -11.27 -18.66
N ASN A 235 18.38 -10.95 -18.66
CA ASN A 235 19.19 -10.55 -19.83
C ASN A 235 19.99 -11.74 -20.39
#